data_AF-A0A3D0MR71-F1
#
_entry.id   AF-A0A3D0MR71-F1
#
_cell.length_a   1.000
_cell.length_b   1.000
_cell.length_c   1.000
_cell.angle_alpha   90.00
_cell.angle_beta   90.00
_cell.angle_gamma   90.00
#
_symmetry.space_group_name_H-M   'P 1'
#
loop_
_entity.id
_entity.type
_entity.pdbx_description
1 polymer ?
#
loop_
_entity_poly.entity_id
_entity_poly.type
_entity_poly.pdbx_seq_one_letter_code
_entity_poly.pdbx_strand_id
1 'polypeptide(L)'
;MEILIPILTAAVRSGTPILYATLGEIVTEKAGILNLGLEGIMLVGAYTGFAVTYHLGSPWLGVVMAFVVGALLSLIHAFISITMKGNQVVSGLALTMFGTGASSLLGRSYIGFTIEGLNKIPLPGLSQIPIIGPVLFNNDALIYGSFILVFFLYWFFLRTRNGLNLRAVGDNPQAADAMGISVDKTRYLYTLIGGGIVAVGGAYMSIAYTK
;
A
#
# COMPACT_ATOMS: atom_id res chain seq x y z
N MET A 1 13.07 30.78 3.59
CA MET A 1 13.57 29.39 3.33
C MET A 1 13.41 28.48 4.54
N GLU A 2 13.63 28.97 5.77
CA GLU A 2 13.55 28.15 6.99
C GLU A 2 12.24 27.40 7.19
N ILE A 3 11.11 27.95 6.74
CA ILE A 3 9.79 27.30 6.84
C ILE A 3 9.49 26.40 5.63
N LEU A 4 10.04 26.71 4.45
CA LEU A 4 9.68 26.01 3.21
C LEU A 4 10.20 24.56 3.20
N ILE A 5 11.45 24.35 3.60
CA ILE A 5 12.08 23.02 3.57
C ILE A 5 11.37 22.05 4.53
N PRO A 6 11.07 22.39 5.80
CA PRO A 6 10.28 21.55 6.69
C PRO A 6 8.88 21.25 6.16
N ILE A 7 8.18 22.24 5.58
CA ILE A 7 6.84 22.03 5.00
C ILE A 7 6.90 21.03 3.85
N LEU A 8 7.84 21.20 2.91
CA LEU A 8 7.99 20.29 1.78
C LEU A 8 8.39 18.88 2.23
N THR A 9 9.28 18.77 3.22
CA THR A 9 9.68 17.48 3.79
C THR A 9 8.50 16.80 4.48
N ALA A 10 7.70 17.55 5.24
CA ALA A 10 6.48 17.04 5.86
C ALA A 10 5.47 16.58 4.81
N ALA A 11 5.29 17.35 3.73
CA ALA A 11 4.38 17.00 2.64
C ALA A 11 4.77 15.67 1.96
N VAL A 12 6.08 15.44 1.73
CA VAL A 12 6.57 14.15 1.22
C VAL A 12 6.27 13.04 2.23
N ARG A 13 6.68 13.21 3.50
CA ARG A 13 6.49 12.19 4.54
C ARG A 13 5.02 11.83 4.76
N SER A 14 4.12 12.80 4.79
CA SER A 14 2.68 12.58 4.99
C SER A 14 1.96 12.11 3.73
N GLY A 15 2.50 12.43 2.55
CA GLY A 15 1.97 12.00 1.26
C GLY A 15 2.29 10.55 0.91
N THR A 16 3.43 10.00 1.38
CA THR A 16 3.85 8.62 1.11
C THR A 16 2.82 7.54 1.46
N PRO A 17 2.14 7.52 2.63
CA PRO A 17 1.09 6.54 2.93
C PRO A 17 -0.04 6.57 1.88
N ILE A 18 -0.45 7.78 1.50
CA ILE A 18 -1.52 8.01 0.52
C ILE A 18 -1.06 7.54 -0.86
N LEU A 19 0.20 7.81 -1.24
CA LEU A 19 0.78 7.34 -2.50
C LEU A 19 0.77 5.81 -2.58
N TYR A 20 1.17 5.10 -1.52
CA TYR A 20 1.07 3.64 -1.48
C TYR A 20 -0.37 3.17 -1.63
N ALA A 21 -1.32 3.78 -0.92
CA ALA A 21 -2.73 3.45 -1.03
C ALA A 21 -3.24 3.64 -2.48
N THR A 22 -2.92 4.77 -3.10
CA THR A 22 -3.29 5.06 -4.49
C THR A 22 -2.66 4.08 -5.47
N LEU A 23 -1.38 3.74 -5.32
CA LEU A 23 -0.71 2.79 -6.22
C LEU A 23 -1.29 1.38 -6.09
N GLY A 24 -1.57 0.93 -4.88
CA GLY A 24 -2.24 -0.35 -4.64
C GLY A 24 -3.67 -0.38 -5.21
N GLU A 25 -4.40 0.73 -5.09
CA GLU A 25 -5.75 0.83 -5.66
C GLU A 25 -5.73 0.87 -7.18
N ILE A 26 -4.79 1.60 -7.80
CA ILE A 26 -4.62 1.56 -9.27
C ILE A 26 -4.43 0.12 -9.77
N VAL A 27 -3.62 -0.69 -9.07
CA VAL A 27 -3.42 -2.10 -9.45
C VAL A 27 -4.72 -2.89 -9.35
N THR A 28 -5.52 -2.66 -8.31
CA THR A 28 -6.81 -3.32 -8.08
C THR A 28 -7.86 -2.89 -9.11
N GLU A 29 -8.00 -1.58 -9.34
CA GLU A 29 -8.92 -1.00 -10.31
C GLU A 29 -8.61 -1.41 -11.73
N LYS A 30 -7.33 -1.53 -12.10
CA LYS A 30 -6.94 -2.01 -13.42
C LYS A 30 -7.32 -3.47 -13.67
N ALA A 31 -7.64 -4.24 -12.63
CA ALA A 31 -8.24 -5.57 -12.75
C ALA A 31 -9.78 -5.53 -12.95
N GLY A 32 -10.40 -4.36 -12.83
CA GLY A 32 -11.85 -4.19 -12.87
C GLY A 32 -12.54 -4.49 -11.53
N ILE A 33 -11.81 -4.34 -10.41
CA ILE A 33 -12.34 -4.45 -9.05
C ILE A 33 -12.09 -3.12 -8.33
N LEU A 34 -13.12 -2.56 -7.71
CA LEU A 34 -13.07 -1.32 -6.93
C LEU A 34 -13.05 -1.67 -5.45
N ASN A 35 -12.05 -1.22 -4.70
CA ASN A 35 -11.91 -1.53 -3.29
C ASN A 35 -11.95 -0.27 -2.41
N LEU A 36 -13.16 0.09 -1.97
CA LEU A 36 -13.38 1.18 -1.00
C LEU A 36 -12.96 0.83 0.44
N GLY A 37 -12.39 -0.36 0.65
CA GLY A 37 -11.88 -0.88 1.92
C GLY A 37 -10.46 -0.44 2.28
N LEU A 38 -9.84 0.40 1.45
CA LEU A 38 -8.43 0.80 1.56
C LEU A 38 -8.07 1.41 2.92
N GLU A 39 -8.94 2.24 3.50
CA GLU A 39 -8.69 2.84 4.82
C GLU A 39 -8.60 1.79 5.92
N GLY A 40 -9.52 0.81 5.93
CA GLY A 40 -9.46 -0.30 6.89
C GLY A 40 -8.21 -1.15 6.72
N ILE A 41 -7.81 -1.44 5.48
CA ILE A 41 -6.58 -2.18 5.17
C ILE A 41 -5.34 -1.42 5.65
N MET A 42 -5.29 -0.10 5.46
CA MET A 42 -4.20 0.73 5.98
C MET A 42 -4.15 0.68 7.51
N LEU A 43 -5.28 0.80 8.21
CA LEU A 43 -5.31 0.77 9.67
C LEU A 43 -4.83 -0.58 10.24
N VAL A 44 -5.25 -1.69 9.65
CA VAL A 44 -4.78 -3.02 10.04
C VAL A 44 -3.30 -3.21 9.67
N GLY A 45 -2.85 -2.66 8.53
CA GLY A 45 -1.44 -2.62 8.14
C GLY A 45 -0.58 -1.83 9.13
N ALA A 46 -1.05 -0.68 9.60
CA ALA A 46 -0.38 0.14 10.61
C ALA A 46 -0.22 -0.63 11.93
N TYR A 47 -1.31 -1.25 12.40
CA TYR A 47 -1.29 -2.11 13.57
C TYR A 47 -0.31 -3.28 13.42
N THR A 48 -0.42 -4.03 12.31
CA THR A 48 0.41 -5.22 12.06
C THR A 48 1.88 -4.84 11.98
N GLY A 49 2.19 -3.77 11.25
CA GLY A 49 3.55 -3.25 11.12
C GLY A 49 4.16 -2.89 12.46
N PHE A 50 3.41 -2.18 13.31
CA PHE A 50 3.86 -1.83 14.66
C PHE A 50 4.06 -3.07 15.53
N ALA A 51 3.04 -3.93 15.64
CA ALA A 51 3.06 -5.08 16.54
C ALA A 51 4.19 -6.07 16.21
N VAL A 52 4.40 -6.35 14.92
CA VAL A 52 5.47 -7.24 14.45
C VAL A 52 6.83 -6.60 14.71
N THR A 53 7.00 -5.31 14.45
CA THR A 53 8.26 -4.60 14.74
C THR A 53 8.55 -4.58 16.24
N TYR A 54 7.54 -4.37 17.08
CA TYR A 54 7.67 -4.36 18.53
C TYR A 54 8.13 -5.71 19.09
N HIS A 55 7.52 -6.81 18.65
CA HIS A 55 7.84 -8.13 19.18
C HIS A 55 9.11 -8.76 18.60
N LEU A 56 9.39 -8.51 17.31
CA LEU A 56 10.51 -9.15 16.61
C LEU A 56 11.72 -8.22 16.43
N GLY A 57 11.61 -6.94 16.78
CA GLY A 57 12.67 -5.95 16.66
C GLY A 57 13.06 -5.60 15.21
N SER A 58 12.29 -6.04 14.21
CA SER A 58 12.61 -5.84 12.79
C SER A 58 11.51 -5.06 12.05
N PRO A 59 11.77 -3.79 11.70
CA PRO A 59 10.86 -2.96 10.90
C PRO A 59 10.51 -3.59 9.55
N TRP A 60 11.49 -4.26 8.93
CA TRP A 60 11.31 -4.91 7.63
C TRP A 60 10.36 -6.10 7.70
N LEU A 61 10.43 -6.90 8.77
CA LEU A 61 9.43 -7.95 9.01
C LEU A 61 8.06 -7.32 9.23
N GLY A 62 7.97 -6.18 9.93
CA GLY A 62 6.73 -5.41 10.06
C GLY A 62 6.10 -5.05 8.72
N VAL A 63 6.91 -4.53 7.78
CA VAL A 63 6.46 -4.19 6.42
C VAL A 63 5.98 -5.43 5.65
N VAL A 64 6.73 -6.52 5.68
CA VAL A 64 6.37 -7.76 4.97
C VAL A 64 5.07 -8.35 5.53
N MET A 65 4.93 -8.39 6.86
CA MET A 65 3.72 -8.91 7.50
C MET A 65 2.52 -8.02 7.25
N ALA A 66 2.69 -6.69 7.22
CA ALA A 66 1.62 -5.78 6.82
C ALA A 66 1.15 -6.05 5.38
N PHE A 67 2.08 -6.26 4.44
CA PHE A 67 1.74 -6.64 3.07
C PHE A 67 0.93 -7.94 3.03
N VAL A 68 1.37 -8.97 3.74
CA VAL A 68 0.67 -10.27 3.78
C VAL A 68 -0.74 -10.11 4.36
N VAL A 69 -0.90 -9.41 5.48
CA VAL A 69 -2.20 -9.17 6.10
C VAL A 69 -3.11 -8.35 5.17
N GLY A 70 -2.58 -7.32 4.51
CA GLY A 70 -3.32 -6.54 3.51
C GLY A 70 -3.81 -7.39 2.34
N ALA A 71 -2.96 -8.26 1.82
CA ALA A 71 -3.33 -9.21 0.78
C ALA A 71 -4.43 -10.19 1.25
N LEU A 72 -4.36 -10.68 2.50
CA LEU A 72 -5.39 -11.55 3.07
C LEU A 72 -6.74 -10.84 3.25
N LEU A 73 -6.75 -9.58 3.68
CA LEU A 73 -7.98 -8.78 3.75
C LEU A 73 -8.56 -8.53 2.36
N SER A 74 -7.72 -8.19 1.39
CA SER A 74 -8.13 -8.08 -0.02
C SER A 74 -8.57 -9.39 -0.63
N LEU A 75 -8.11 -10.54 -0.14
CA LEU A 75 -8.62 -11.85 -0.57
C LEU A 75 -10.08 -12.04 -0.14
N ILE A 76 -10.47 -11.57 1.04
CA ILE A 76 -11.88 -11.56 1.47
C ILE A 76 -12.71 -10.68 0.52
N HIS A 77 -12.21 -9.48 0.20
CA HIS A 77 -12.86 -8.59 -0.77
C HIS A 77 -13.01 -9.25 -2.14
N ALA A 78 -11.91 -9.79 -2.67
CA ALA A 78 -11.84 -10.44 -3.97
C ALA A 78 -12.81 -11.64 -4.02
N PHE A 79 -12.91 -12.41 -2.94
CA PHE A 79 -13.84 -13.53 -2.85
C PHE A 79 -15.30 -13.10 -2.95
N ILE A 80 -15.68 -12.08 -2.19
CA ILE A 80 -17.04 -11.54 -2.24
C ILE A 80 -17.34 -10.94 -3.62
N SER A 81 -16.43 -10.11 -4.13
CA SER A 81 -16.62 -9.33 -5.36
C SER A 81 -16.55 -10.18 -6.63
N ILE A 82 -15.62 -11.13 -6.71
CA ILE A 82 -15.35 -11.92 -7.92
C ILE A 82 -16.15 -13.22 -7.91
N THR A 83 -16.01 -14.05 -6.87
CA THR A 83 -16.64 -15.39 -6.84
C THR A 83 -18.10 -15.31 -6.46
N MET A 84 -18.45 -14.57 -5.41
CA MET A 84 -19.85 -14.43 -4.99
C MET A 84 -20.62 -13.39 -5.82
N LYS A 85 -19.93 -12.64 -6.69
CA LYS A 85 -20.52 -11.53 -7.48
C LYS A 85 -21.28 -10.53 -6.59
N GLY A 86 -20.79 -10.34 -5.37
CA GLY A 86 -21.35 -9.42 -4.40
C GLY A 86 -21.07 -7.96 -4.76
N ASN A 87 -21.79 -7.04 -4.13
CA ASN A 87 -21.57 -5.62 -4.34
C ASN A 87 -20.23 -5.18 -3.74
N GLN A 88 -19.32 -4.72 -4.60
CA GLN A 88 -17.96 -4.30 -4.23
C GLN A 88 -17.96 -3.11 -3.27
N VAL A 89 -18.91 -2.17 -3.42
CA VAL A 89 -19.04 -1.01 -2.53
C VAL A 89 -19.37 -1.46 -1.12
N VAL A 90 -20.33 -2.37 -0.97
CA VAL A 90 -20.74 -2.91 0.34
C VAL A 90 -19.59 -3.69 0.98
N SER A 91 -18.91 -4.55 0.21
CA SER A 91 -17.76 -5.31 0.70
C SER A 91 -16.60 -4.39 1.13
N GLY A 92 -16.29 -3.36 0.35
CA GLY A 92 -15.25 -2.38 0.67
C GLY A 92 -15.58 -1.59 1.94
N LEU A 93 -16.80 -1.03 2.05
CA LEU A 93 -17.23 -0.32 3.25
C LEU A 93 -17.22 -1.22 4.50
N ALA A 94 -17.64 -2.48 4.36
CA ALA A 94 -17.56 -3.46 5.46
C ALA A 94 -16.11 -3.72 5.89
N LEU A 95 -15.17 -3.80 4.95
CA LEU A 95 -13.74 -3.93 5.25
C LEU A 95 -13.17 -2.68 5.94
N THR A 96 -13.61 -1.48 5.56
CA THR A 96 -13.25 -0.26 6.28
C THR A 96 -13.73 -0.31 7.72
N MET A 97 -15.00 -0.65 7.96
CA MET A 97 -15.55 -0.79 9.31
C MET A 97 -14.82 -1.86 10.13
N PHE A 98 -14.57 -3.02 9.52
CA PHE A 98 -13.82 -4.10 10.14
C PHE A 98 -12.40 -3.66 10.49
N GLY A 99 -11.68 -3.03 9.56
CA GLY A 99 -10.30 -2.59 9.77
C GLY A 99 -10.19 -1.54 10.87
N THR A 100 -11.13 -0.59 10.92
CA THR A 100 -11.23 0.40 12.00
C THR A 100 -11.48 -0.25 13.36
N GLY A 101 -12.44 -1.19 13.43
CA GLY A 101 -12.74 -1.92 14.67
C GLY A 101 -11.58 -2.83 15.13
N ALA A 102 -11.01 -3.61 14.21
CA ALA A 102 -9.94 -4.55 14.51
C ALA A 102 -8.66 -3.84 14.93
N SER A 103 -8.21 -2.83 14.18
CA SER A 103 -7.00 -2.06 14.52
C SER A 103 -7.15 -1.33 15.85
N SER A 104 -8.33 -0.76 16.14
CA SER A 104 -8.57 -0.07 17.40
C SER A 104 -8.66 -1.01 18.61
N LEU A 105 -9.19 -2.23 18.46
CA LEU A 105 -9.23 -3.20 19.55
C LEU A 105 -7.86 -3.82 19.79
N LEU A 106 -7.21 -4.30 18.73
CA LEU A 106 -5.93 -5.00 18.80
C LEU A 106 -4.76 -4.05 19.12
N GLY A 107 -4.85 -2.79 18.69
CA GLY A 107 -3.83 -1.77 18.93
C GLY A 107 -3.83 -1.21 20.36
N ARG A 108 -4.91 -1.39 21.14
CA ARG A 108 -5.04 -0.82 22.49
C ARG A 108 -3.89 -1.17 23.43
N SER A 109 -3.43 -2.42 23.40
CA SER A 109 -2.34 -2.88 24.27
C SER A 109 -0.98 -2.27 23.93
N TYR A 110 -0.86 -1.62 22.77
CA TYR A 110 0.38 -1.00 22.30
C TYR A 110 0.41 0.52 22.50
N ILE A 111 -0.66 1.12 23.02
CA ILE A 111 -0.71 2.56 23.30
C ILE A 111 0.38 2.91 24.33
N GLY A 112 1.19 3.91 24.01
CA GLY A 112 2.29 4.38 24.86
C GLY A 112 3.61 3.64 24.69
N PHE A 113 3.64 2.56 23.92
CA PHE A 113 4.89 1.89 23.55
C PHE A 113 5.54 2.54 22.33
N THR A 114 6.85 2.44 22.25
CA THR A 114 7.65 2.92 21.12
C THR A 114 8.41 1.76 20.48
N ILE A 115 8.76 1.93 19.21
CA ILE A 115 9.56 0.97 18.44
C ILE A 115 10.73 1.70 17.79
N GLU A 116 11.83 0.98 17.57
CA GLU A 116 12.87 1.45 16.66
C GLU A 116 12.43 1.25 15.22
N GLY A 117 11.79 2.28 14.67
CA GLY A 117 11.32 2.31 13.29
C GLY A 117 12.40 2.37 12.21
N LEU A 118 12.01 2.46 10.94
CA LEU A 118 12.94 2.61 9.82
C LEU A 118 13.77 3.89 9.95
N ASN A 119 15.07 3.77 9.67
CA ASN A 119 16.00 4.89 9.71
C ASN A 119 16.08 5.60 8.36
N LYS A 120 16.40 6.89 8.40
CA LYS A 120 16.67 7.69 7.19
C LYS A 120 17.95 7.20 6.52
N ILE A 121 17.95 7.18 5.19
CA ILE A 121 19.08 6.78 4.37
C ILE A 121 19.46 7.98 3.49
N PRO A 122 20.35 8.87 3.96
CA PRO A 122 20.77 10.02 3.17
C PRO A 122 21.56 9.55 1.94
N LEU A 123 21.10 9.92 0.75
CA LEU A 123 21.84 9.63 -0.49
C LEU A 123 23.09 10.51 -0.57
N PRO A 124 24.31 9.93 -0.68
CA PRO A 124 25.54 10.69 -0.71
C PRO A 124 25.59 11.59 -1.96
N GLY A 125 26.02 12.84 -1.79
CA GLY A 125 26.06 13.87 -2.84
C GLY A 125 24.70 14.55 -3.10
N LEU A 126 23.65 13.79 -3.39
CA LEU A 126 22.32 14.33 -3.72
C LEU A 126 21.61 14.97 -2.53
N SER A 127 21.85 14.48 -1.31
CA SER A 127 21.29 15.04 -0.08
C SER A 127 21.82 16.44 0.26
N GLN A 128 22.92 16.86 -0.35
CA GLN A 128 23.57 18.16 -0.10
C GLN A 128 23.05 19.27 -1.02
N ILE A 129 22.20 18.96 -2.00
CA ILE A 129 21.61 19.95 -2.91
C ILE A 129 20.68 20.87 -2.11
N PRO A 130 20.83 22.22 -2.15
CA PRO A 130 19.96 23.12 -1.43
C PRO A 130 18.49 22.90 -1.83
N ILE A 131 17.59 22.88 -0.85
CA ILE A 131 16.14 22.69 -1.00
C ILE A 131 15.75 21.27 -1.45
N ILE A 132 16.28 20.75 -2.55
CA ILE A 132 15.90 19.46 -3.13
C ILE A 132 16.48 18.28 -2.33
N GLY A 133 17.73 18.41 -1.88
CA GLY A 133 18.47 17.41 -1.10
C GLY A 133 17.73 16.98 0.17
N PRO A 134 17.41 17.92 1.07
CA PRO A 134 16.70 17.60 2.30
C PRO A 134 15.28 17.07 2.08
N VAL A 135 14.57 17.55 1.05
CA VAL A 135 13.16 17.21 0.79
C VAL A 135 13.02 15.82 0.17
N LEU A 136 13.88 15.46 -0.80
CA LEU A 136 13.76 14.21 -1.54
C LEU A 136 14.85 13.20 -1.18
N PHE A 137 16.07 13.62 -0.93
CA PHE A 137 17.25 12.76 -0.83
C PHE A 137 17.74 12.49 0.61
N ASN A 138 16.93 12.83 1.63
CA ASN A 138 17.18 12.50 3.04
C ASN A 138 15.94 11.86 3.71
N ASN A 139 15.49 10.75 3.14
CA ASN A 139 14.26 10.06 3.53
C ASN A 139 14.53 8.59 3.90
N ASP A 140 13.54 7.90 4.45
CA ASP A 140 13.62 6.46 4.72
C ASP A 140 13.38 5.62 3.46
N ALA A 141 13.65 4.32 3.59
CA ALA A 141 13.60 3.40 2.47
C ALA A 141 12.20 3.21 1.86
N LEU A 142 11.11 3.40 2.60
CA LEU A 142 9.76 3.26 2.05
C LEU A 142 9.35 4.48 1.23
N ILE A 143 9.82 5.68 1.57
CA ILE A 143 9.65 6.84 0.68
C ILE A 143 10.32 6.57 -0.66
N TYR A 144 11.58 6.11 -0.67
CA TYR A 144 12.26 5.74 -1.91
C TYR A 144 11.58 4.58 -2.64
N GLY A 145 11.15 3.57 -1.89
CA GLY A 145 10.38 2.45 -2.39
C GLY A 145 9.10 2.90 -3.09
N SER A 146 8.40 3.91 -2.57
CA SER A 146 7.19 4.45 -3.18
C SER A 146 7.47 5.08 -4.55
N PHE A 147 8.55 5.87 -4.69
CA PHE A 147 8.93 6.45 -5.97
C PHE A 147 9.34 5.39 -6.98
N ILE A 148 10.14 4.41 -6.55
CA ILE A 148 10.51 3.26 -7.39
C ILE A 148 9.25 2.52 -7.84
N LEU A 149 8.28 2.32 -6.94
CA LEU A 149 7.02 1.65 -7.25
C LEU A 149 6.18 2.42 -8.27
N VAL A 150 6.16 3.76 -8.22
CA VAL A 150 5.52 4.61 -9.25
C VAL A 150 6.10 4.29 -10.63
N PHE A 151 7.43 4.39 -10.78
CA PHE A 151 8.09 4.15 -12.06
C PHE A 151 7.95 2.70 -12.52
N PHE A 152 8.03 1.75 -11.57
CA PHE A 152 7.83 0.34 -11.83
C PHE A 152 6.43 0.06 -12.36
N LEU A 153 5.37 0.56 -11.71
CA LEU A 153 3.99 0.36 -12.14
C LEU A 153 3.71 1.05 -13.49
N TYR A 154 4.25 2.25 -13.70
CA TYR A 154 4.19 2.92 -14.99
C TYR A 154 4.79 2.07 -16.12
N TRP A 155 6.01 1.57 -15.93
CA TRP A 155 6.66 0.68 -16.88
C TRP A 155 5.88 -0.64 -17.04
N PHE A 156 5.45 -1.23 -15.93
CA PHE A 156 4.74 -2.50 -15.89
C PHE A 156 3.46 -2.44 -16.73
N PHE A 157 2.61 -1.44 -16.50
CA PHE A 157 1.35 -1.30 -17.24
C PHE A 157 1.57 -1.06 -18.74
N LEU A 158 2.59 -0.27 -19.12
CA LEU A 158 2.79 0.16 -20.50
C LEU A 158 3.67 -0.79 -21.34
N ARG A 159 4.59 -1.52 -20.72
CA ARG A 159 5.66 -2.23 -21.43
C ARG A 159 5.68 -3.74 -21.22
N THR A 160 4.83 -4.29 -20.35
CA THR A 160 4.83 -5.74 -20.07
C THR A 160 3.57 -6.45 -20.56
N ARG A 161 3.70 -7.74 -20.92
CA ARG A 161 2.57 -8.59 -21.31
C ARG A 161 1.56 -8.74 -20.17
N ASN A 162 2.04 -8.91 -18.93
CA ASN A 162 1.17 -9.04 -17.77
C ASN A 162 0.40 -7.75 -17.48
N GLY A 163 1.04 -6.59 -17.62
CA GLY A 163 0.36 -5.29 -17.51
C GLY A 163 -0.65 -5.03 -18.63
N LEU A 164 -0.39 -5.50 -19.85
CA LEU A 164 -1.36 -5.47 -20.94
C LEU A 164 -2.55 -6.39 -20.66
N ASN A 165 -2.29 -7.64 -20.23
CA ASN A 165 -3.33 -8.61 -19.87
C ASN A 165 -4.22 -8.09 -18.74
N LEU A 166 -3.62 -7.48 -17.72
CA LEU A 166 -4.35 -6.85 -16.62
C LEU A 166 -5.32 -5.79 -17.14
N ARG A 167 -4.83 -4.83 -17.93
CA ARG A 167 -5.67 -3.78 -18.51
C ARG A 167 -6.78 -4.35 -19.39
N ALA A 168 -6.48 -5.36 -20.22
CA ALA A 168 -7.48 -6.03 -21.05
C ALA A 168 -8.57 -6.69 -20.20
N VAL A 169 -8.20 -7.34 -19.09
CA VAL A 169 -9.15 -7.93 -18.13
C VAL A 169 -10.02 -6.87 -17.45
N GLY A 170 -9.46 -5.70 -17.13
CA GLY A 170 -10.23 -4.58 -16.59
C GLY A 170 -11.19 -3.94 -17.59
N ASP A 171 -10.74 -3.72 -18.83
CA ASP A 171 -11.48 -3.00 -19.86
C ASP A 171 -12.57 -3.87 -20.52
N ASN A 172 -12.25 -5.11 -20.90
CA ASN A 172 -13.21 -6.05 -21.49
C ASN A 172 -12.90 -7.50 -21.07
N PRO A 173 -13.49 -7.97 -19.97
CA PRO A 173 -13.27 -9.33 -19.45
C PRO A 173 -13.65 -10.42 -20.45
N GLN A 174 -14.71 -10.22 -21.23
CA GLN A 174 -15.20 -11.22 -22.19
C GLN A 174 -14.22 -11.41 -23.34
N ALA A 175 -13.64 -10.32 -23.86
CA ALA A 175 -12.60 -10.37 -24.87
C ALA A 175 -11.30 -11.00 -24.33
N ALA A 176 -10.93 -10.69 -23.08
CA ALA A 176 -9.76 -11.28 -22.43
C ALA A 176 -9.89 -12.80 -22.27
N ASP A 177 -11.07 -13.28 -21.85
CA ASP A 177 -11.36 -14.71 -21.69
C ASP A 177 -11.34 -15.44 -23.04
N ALA A 178 -11.92 -14.84 -24.10
CA ALA A 178 -11.87 -15.39 -25.45
C ALA A 178 -10.44 -15.53 -26.00
N MET A 179 -9.50 -14.70 -25.52
CA MET A 179 -8.07 -14.77 -25.84
C MET A 179 -7.28 -15.71 -24.92
N GLY A 180 -7.97 -16.46 -24.04
CA GLY A 180 -7.39 -17.47 -23.15
C GLY A 180 -6.78 -16.91 -21.85
N ILE A 181 -7.06 -15.65 -21.50
CA ILE A 181 -6.61 -15.06 -20.23
C ILE A 181 -7.62 -15.39 -19.15
N SER A 182 -7.20 -16.06 -18.08
CA SER A 182 -8.07 -16.33 -16.94
C SER A 182 -8.42 -15.03 -16.19
N VAL A 183 -9.61 -14.49 -16.45
CA VAL A 183 -10.13 -13.23 -15.87
C VAL A 183 -10.11 -13.27 -14.35
N ASP A 184 -10.73 -14.29 -13.75
CA ASP A 184 -10.88 -14.35 -12.30
C ASP A 184 -9.54 -14.44 -11.59
N LYS A 185 -8.65 -15.33 -12.03
CA LYS A 185 -7.30 -15.46 -11.44
C LYS A 185 -6.51 -14.16 -11.53
N THR A 186 -6.64 -13.45 -12.66
CA THR A 186 -5.99 -12.15 -12.86
C THR A 186 -6.55 -11.14 -11.85
N ARG A 187 -7.88 -11.04 -11.74
CA ARG A 187 -8.54 -10.16 -10.77
C ARG A 187 -8.11 -10.44 -9.34
N TYR A 188 -8.17 -11.69 -8.92
CA TYR A 188 -7.71 -12.09 -7.59
C TYR A 188 -6.26 -11.66 -7.34
N LEU A 189 -5.33 -12.05 -8.22
CA LEU A 189 -3.91 -11.77 -8.04
C LEU A 189 -3.64 -10.27 -7.84
N TYR A 190 -4.19 -9.42 -8.71
CA TYR A 190 -3.91 -7.98 -8.64
C TYR A 190 -4.69 -7.29 -7.52
N THR A 191 -5.87 -7.76 -7.12
CA THR A 191 -6.56 -7.28 -5.91
C THR A 191 -5.77 -7.62 -4.64
N LEU A 192 -5.16 -8.81 -4.56
CA LEU A 192 -4.31 -9.21 -3.42
C LEU A 192 -3.04 -8.37 -3.36
N ILE A 193 -2.34 -8.22 -4.49
CA ILE A 193 -1.12 -7.39 -4.58
C ILE A 193 -1.46 -5.93 -4.21
N GLY A 194 -2.55 -5.39 -4.76
CA GLY A 194 -3.01 -4.04 -4.46
C GLY A 194 -3.29 -3.85 -2.97
N GLY A 195 -4.03 -4.77 -2.34
CA GLY A 195 -4.27 -4.77 -0.89
C GLY A 195 -3.00 -4.80 -0.05
N GLY A 196 -2.02 -5.62 -0.45
CA GLY A 196 -0.73 -5.68 0.21
C GLY A 196 0.02 -4.35 0.12
N ILE A 197 0.05 -3.70 -1.05
CA ILE A 197 0.67 -2.38 -1.24
C ILE A 197 -0.03 -1.32 -0.39
N VAL A 198 -1.37 -1.32 -0.33
CA VAL A 198 -2.15 -0.42 0.53
C VAL A 198 -1.76 -0.59 2.01
N ALA A 199 -1.66 -1.84 2.49
CA ALA A 199 -1.30 -2.11 3.88
C ALA A 199 0.14 -1.68 4.23
N VAL A 200 1.07 -1.74 3.27
CA VAL A 200 2.43 -1.18 3.45
C VAL A 200 2.37 0.34 3.67
N GLY A 201 1.47 1.05 2.98
CA GLY A 201 1.21 2.47 3.24
C GLY A 201 0.76 2.73 4.67
N GLY A 202 -0.10 1.86 5.22
CA GLY A 202 -0.48 1.88 6.63
C GLY A 202 0.70 1.61 7.58
N ALA A 203 1.49 0.56 7.32
CA ALA A 203 2.66 0.22 8.12
C ALA A 203 3.70 1.35 8.16
N TYR A 204 3.87 2.09 7.06
CA TYR A 204 4.72 3.27 7.04
C TYR A 204 4.29 4.32 8.07
N MET A 205 2.98 4.51 8.30
CA MET A 205 2.48 5.46 9.30
C MET A 205 2.97 5.13 10.71
N SER A 206 3.02 3.84 11.08
CA SER A 206 3.40 3.43 12.43
C SER A 206 4.90 3.14 12.60
N ILE A 207 5.60 2.74 11.53
CA ILE A 207 7.01 2.33 11.57
C ILE A 207 7.98 3.46 11.19
N ALA A 208 7.57 4.45 10.39
CA ALA A 208 8.50 5.47 9.87
C ALA A 208 8.01 6.92 10.07
N TYR A 209 6.70 7.16 9.97
CA TYR A 209 6.14 8.51 10.06
C TYR A 209 6.15 9.07 11.50
N THR A 210 5.74 8.28 12.50
CA THR A 210 5.63 8.69 13.92
C THR A 210 6.99 8.75 14.65
N LYS A 211 8.09 8.92 13.91
CA LYS A 211 9.46 9.07 14.42
C LYS A 211 9.93 10.52 14.27
#